data_AF-A0A0G1I837-F1
#
_entry.id   AF-A0A0G1I837-F1
#
_cell.length_a   1.000
_cell.length_b   1.000
_cell.length_c   1.000
_cell.angle_alpha   90.00
_cell.angle_beta   90.00
_cell.angle_gamma   90.00
#
_symmetry.space_group_name_H-M   'P 1'
#
loop_
_entity.id
_entity.type
_entity.pdbx_description
1 polymer ?
#
loop_
_entity_poly.entity_id
_entity_poly.type
_entity_poly.pdbx_seq_one_letter_code
_entity_poly.pdbx_strand_id
1 'polypeptide(L)'
;MDTHRLLQILSESTYQLRKGAEVVEHKEGNVDVTELYSLPHESDINAGVKVDCHFIVIAVDKPTAKKYKDEVLQILNDWPSEAWGQPTPKLENGPSYIHVGGVLGDQGAAFQLFALGQVLGFWKVITPATMGIIGSDADELAGNGFVMIDGFKK
;
A
#
# COMPACT_ATOMS: atom_id res chain seq x y z
N MET A 1 7.61 -1.15 17.76
CA MET A 1 7.85 -0.48 16.46
C MET A 1 7.85 1.04 16.61
N ASP A 2 8.78 1.73 15.95
CA ASP A 2 8.74 3.20 15.78
C ASP A 2 7.89 3.59 14.57
N THR A 3 6.56 3.69 14.78
CA THR A 3 5.61 3.98 13.70
C THR A 3 5.81 5.38 13.11
N HIS A 4 6.15 6.38 13.93
CA HIS A 4 6.36 7.75 13.45
C HIS A 4 7.52 7.80 12.46
N ARG A 5 8.66 7.18 12.81
CA ARG A 5 9.81 7.12 11.92
C ARG A 5 9.52 6.35 10.64
N LEU A 6 8.76 5.25 10.73
CA LEU A 6 8.33 4.51 9.55
C LEU A 6 7.52 5.39 8.60
N LEU A 7 6.50 6.08 9.09
CA LEU A 7 5.66 6.98 8.28
C LEU A 7 6.47 8.10 7.62
N GLN A 8 7.47 8.63 8.32
CA GLN A 8 8.39 9.61 7.73
C GLN A 8 9.21 9.01 6.58
N ILE A 9 9.77 7.80 6.75
CA ILE A 9 10.50 7.12 5.67
C ILE A 9 9.57 6.87 4.48
N LEU A 10 8.33 6.46 4.72
CA LEU A 10 7.34 6.23 3.66
C LEU A 10 7.07 7.52 2.87
N SER A 11 6.86 8.66 3.54
CA SER A 11 6.62 9.93 2.86
C SER A 11 7.84 10.48 2.11
N GLU A 12 9.05 10.21 2.59
CA GLU A 12 10.30 10.63 1.92
C GLU A 12 10.66 9.74 0.72
N SER A 13 10.21 8.48 0.70
CA SER A 13 10.64 7.49 -0.30
C SER A 13 9.55 7.04 -1.26
N THR A 14 8.29 7.43 -1.04
CA THR A 14 7.16 6.96 -1.85
C THR A 14 6.12 8.03 -2.14
N TYR A 15 5.39 7.86 -3.24
CA TYR A 15 4.30 8.74 -3.67
C TYR A 15 3.08 7.92 -4.03
N GLN A 16 1.91 8.29 -3.51
CA GLN A 16 0.63 7.68 -3.87
C GLN A 16 0.08 8.32 -5.15
N LEU A 17 -0.27 7.51 -6.13
CA LEU A 17 -0.71 7.94 -7.46
C LEU A 17 -2.09 7.34 -7.78
N ARG A 18 -2.98 8.16 -8.36
CA ARG A 18 -4.26 7.66 -8.89
C ARG A 18 -4.08 7.00 -10.26
N LYS A 19 -4.89 5.99 -10.55
CA LYS A 19 -4.96 5.29 -11.86
C LYS A 19 -6.07 5.82 -12.77
N GLY A 20 -7.09 6.45 -12.17
CA GLY A 20 -8.29 6.91 -12.86
C GLY A 20 -8.31 8.43 -13.05
N ALA A 21 -9.46 8.93 -13.52
CA ALA A 21 -9.70 10.35 -13.69
C ALA A 21 -9.61 11.12 -12.35
N GLU A 22 -9.29 12.41 -12.43
CA GLU A 22 -9.28 13.31 -11.27
C GLU A 22 -10.69 13.55 -10.72
N VAL A 23 -11.68 13.57 -11.62
CA VAL A 23 -13.10 13.75 -11.28
C VAL A 23 -13.88 12.58 -11.87
N VAL A 24 -14.68 11.92 -11.03
CA VAL A 24 -15.59 10.86 -11.44
C VAL A 24 -17.00 11.25 -11.03
N GLU A 25 -17.90 11.30 -12.01
CA GLU A 25 -19.32 11.58 -11.79
C GLU A 25 -20.11 10.30 -12.04
N HIS A 26 -20.97 9.92 -11.08
CA HIS A 26 -21.85 8.77 -11.22
C HIS A 26 -23.13 8.94 -10.39
N LYS A 27 -24.09 8.04 -10.58
CA LYS A 27 -25.33 7.98 -9.79
C LYS A 27 -25.29 6.82 -8.82
N GLU A 28 -25.54 7.12 -7.55
CA GLU A 28 -25.76 6.11 -6.53
C GLU A 28 -27.24 6.13 -6.11
N GLY A 29 -28.02 5.23 -6.69
CA GLY A 29 -29.47 5.27 -6.63
C GLY A 29 -30.04 6.53 -7.31
N ASN A 30 -30.67 7.41 -6.51
CA ASN A 30 -31.25 8.67 -6.98
C ASN A 30 -30.37 9.90 -6.68
N VAL A 31 -29.13 9.70 -6.21
CA VAL A 31 -28.20 10.77 -5.84
C VAL A 31 -27.10 10.89 -6.90
N ASP A 32 -26.88 12.11 -7.39
CA ASP A 32 -25.70 12.42 -8.21
C ASP A 32 -24.48 12.58 -7.28
N VAL A 33 -23.43 11.79 -7.54
CA VAL A 33 -22.20 11.75 -6.75
C VAL A 33 -21.04 12.24 -7.61
N THR A 34 -20.28 13.18 -7.08
CA THR A 34 -19.01 13.65 -7.68
C THR A 34 -17.88 13.30 -6.73
N GLU A 35 -16.97 12.44 -7.19
CA GLU A 35 -15.76 12.08 -6.46
C GLU A 35 -14.57 12.86 -7.01
N LEU A 36 -13.79 13.43 -6.09
CA LEU A 36 -12.58 14.21 -6.39
C LEU A 36 -11.35 13.48 -5.86
N TYR A 37 -10.46 13.10 -6.76
CA TYR A 37 -9.24 12.37 -6.46
C TYR A 37 -8.02 13.29 -6.56
N SER A 38 -7.59 13.84 -5.42
CA SER A 38 -6.51 14.84 -5.33
C SER A 38 -5.09 14.29 -5.52
N LEU A 39 -4.92 12.99 -5.71
CA LEU A 39 -3.60 12.40 -5.96
C LEU A 39 -3.14 12.71 -7.40
N PRO A 40 -1.83 12.89 -7.65
CA PRO A 40 -1.31 13.00 -9.01
C PRO A 40 -1.59 11.71 -9.79
N HIS A 41 -1.77 11.81 -11.11
CA HIS A 41 -1.96 10.62 -11.93
C HIS A 41 -0.68 9.81 -12.01
N GLU A 42 -0.81 8.49 -12.18
CA GLU A 42 0.36 7.66 -12.39
C GLU A 42 1.16 8.05 -13.64
N SER A 43 0.55 8.66 -14.66
CA SER A 43 1.28 9.18 -15.83
C SER A 43 2.13 10.41 -15.54
N ASP A 44 1.83 11.15 -14.47
CA ASP A 44 2.44 12.46 -14.20
C ASP A 44 3.83 12.29 -13.57
N ILE A 45 4.06 11.14 -12.91
CA ILE A 45 5.33 10.80 -12.29
C ILE A 45 6.02 9.70 -13.11
N ASN A 46 7.10 10.06 -13.81
CA ASN A 46 7.92 9.11 -14.57
C ASN A 46 9.12 8.56 -13.79
N ALA A 47 9.44 9.15 -12.64
CA ALA A 47 10.57 8.75 -11.81
C ALA A 47 10.19 7.62 -10.83
N GLY A 48 11.16 6.78 -10.50
CA GLY A 48 11.00 5.71 -9.50
C GLY A 48 10.47 4.39 -10.06
N VAL A 49 10.31 3.41 -9.18
CA VAL A 49 9.70 2.12 -9.48
C VAL A 49 8.23 2.18 -9.10
N LYS A 50 7.34 1.92 -10.06
CA LYS A 50 5.89 1.86 -9.81
C LYS A 50 5.48 0.46 -9.38
N VAL A 51 4.70 0.39 -8.31
CA VAL A 51 4.08 -0.84 -7.82
C VAL A 51 2.57 -0.65 -7.85
N ASP A 52 1.88 -1.52 -8.59
CA ASP A 52 0.41 -1.53 -8.66
C ASP A 52 -0.15 -2.23 -7.42
N CYS A 53 -0.84 -1.48 -6.57
CA CYS A 53 -1.52 -1.96 -5.37
C CYS A 53 -3.04 -2.11 -5.61
N HIS A 54 -3.43 -2.38 -6.87
CA HIS A 54 -4.79 -2.50 -7.38
C HIS A 54 -5.56 -1.18 -7.41
N PHE A 55 -5.86 -0.58 -6.26
CA PHE A 55 -6.62 0.67 -6.15
C PHE A 55 -5.80 1.91 -6.53
N ILE A 56 -4.53 1.90 -6.15
CA ILE A 56 -3.58 2.99 -6.39
C ILE A 56 -2.26 2.42 -6.87
N VAL A 57 -1.45 3.28 -7.48
CA VAL A 57 -0.06 2.98 -7.81
C VAL A 57 0.83 3.73 -6.83
N ILE A 58 1.85 3.05 -6.32
CA ILE A 58 2.88 3.70 -5.52
C ILE A 58 4.15 3.82 -6.36
N ALA A 59 4.64 5.05 -6.54
CA ALA A 59 5.99 5.27 -7.04
C ALA A 59 6.97 5.26 -5.87
N VAL A 60 8.05 4.48 -5.99
CA VAL A 60 9.11 4.37 -5.00
C VAL A 60 10.40 4.99 -5.56
N ASP A 61 10.94 5.98 -4.87
CA ASP A 61 12.28 6.50 -5.12
C ASP A 61 13.32 5.48 -4.64
N LYS A 62 13.86 4.69 -5.57
CA LYS A 62 14.76 3.58 -5.28
C LYS A 62 16.06 4.01 -4.59
N PRO A 63 16.77 5.08 -5.02
CA PRO A 63 17.88 5.65 -4.25
C PRO A 63 17.54 5.93 -2.78
N THR A 64 16.44 6.66 -2.53
CA THR A 64 16.03 7.05 -1.17
C THR A 64 15.58 5.84 -0.35
N ALA A 65 14.79 4.94 -0.93
CA ALA A 65 14.40 3.68 -0.33
C ALA A 65 15.62 2.86 0.13
N LYS A 66 16.63 2.71 -0.74
CA LYS A 66 17.85 1.94 -0.42
C LYS A 66 18.63 2.53 0.74
N LYS A 67 18.68 3.87 0.87
CA LYS A 67 19.32 4.54 2.00
C LYS A 67 18.70 4.13 3.34
N TYR A 68 17.38 3.93 3.36
CA TYR A 68 16.64 3.55 4.57
C TYR A 68 16.46 2.05 4.76
N LYS A 69 17.04 1.19 3.90
CA LYS A 69 16.76 -0.25 3.90
C LYS A 69 16.97 -0.91 5.28
N ASP A 70 18.13 -0.70 5.88
CA ASP A 70 18.49 -1.34 7.15
C ASP A 70 17.67 -0.79 8.32
N GLU A 71 17.35 0.50 8.27
CA GLU A 71 16.49 1.16 9.27
C GLU A 71 15.06 0.62 9.20
N VAL A 72 14.49 0.51 8.00
CA VAL A 72 13.18 -0.10 7.79
C VAL A 72 13.18 -1.54 8.27
N LEU A 73 14.20 -2.34 7.92
CA LEU A 73 14.33 -3.72 8.39
C LEU A 73 14.32 -3.80 9.92
N GLN A 74 15.05 -2.92 10.60
CA GLN A 74 15.07 -2.87 12.07
C GLN A 74 13.68 -2.53 12.63
N ILE A 75 13.01 -1.51 12.09
CA ILE A 75 11.67 -1.12 12.53
C ILE A 75 10.67 -2.28 12.35
N LEU A 76 10.73 -2.97 11.22
CA LEU A 76 9.83 -4.09 10.90
C LEU A 76 10.11 -5.35 11.74
N ASN A 77 11.34 -5.55 12.22
CA ASN A 77 11.62 -6.62 13.18
C ASN A 77 10.92 -6.41 14.53
N ASP A 78 10.60 -5.15 14.86
CA ASP A 78 9.84 -4.77 16.04
C ASP A 78 8.33 -4.61 15.76
N TRP A 79 7.82 -5.26 14.70
CA TRP A 79 6.40 -5.26 14.36
C TRP A 79 5.57 -5.69 15.57
N PRO A 80 4.53 -4.91 15.94
CA PRO A 80 3.80 -5.19 17.16
C PRO A 80 3.04 -6.52 17.06
N SER A 81 2.79 -7.17 18.20
CA SER A 81 1.85 -8.28 18.29
C SER A 81 0.40 -7.80 18.44
N GLU A 82 0.21 -6.55 18.89
CA GLU A 82 -1.09 -5.93 19.11
C GLU A 82 -1.09 -4.45 18.70
N ALA A 83 -2.20 -3.97 18.13
CA ALA A 83 -2.44 -2.57 17.83
C ALA A 83 -3.87 -2.22 18.23
N TRP A 84 -4.07 -1.06 18.88
CA TRP A 84 -5.39 -0.61 19.35
C TRP A 84 -6.12 -1.63 20.25
N GLY A 85 -5.35 -2.42 21.02
CA GLY A 85 -5.89 -3.48 21.89
C GLY A 85 -6.41 -4.71 21.14
N GLN A 86 -6.09 -4.86 19.86
CA GLN A 86 -6.43 -6.02 19.04
C GLN A 86 -5.16 -6.76 18.59
N PRO A 87 -5.19 -8.11 18.52
CA PRO A 87 -4.10 -8.89 17.96
C PRO A 87 -3.83 -8.49 16.51
N THR A 88 -2.57 -8.46 16.14
CA THR A 88 -2.14 -8.15 14.77
C THR A 88 -1.43 -9.34 14.16
N PRO A 89 -1.70 -9.66 12.89
CA PRO A 89 -0.96 -10.71 12.19
C PRO A 89 0.51 -10.32 12.04
N LYS A 90 1.38 -11.32 12.19
CA LYS A 90 2.80 -11.19 11.87
C LYS A 90 3.00 -10.92 10.38
N LEU A 91 3.99 -10.09 10.04
CA LEU A 91 4.30 -9.78 8.64
C LEU A 91 4.72 -11.01 7.84
N GLU A 92 5.35 -11.99 8.48
CA GLU A 92 5.73 -13.28 7.87
C GLU A 92 4.52 -14.08 7.36
N ASN A 93 3.33 -13.85 7.90
CA ASN A 93 2.10 -14.54 7.50
C ASN A 93 1.42 -13.89 6.29
N GLY A 94 1.97 -12.81 5.75
CA GLY A 94 1.40 -12.15 4.58
C GLY A 94 0.11 -11.38 4.84
N PRO A 95 0.06 -10.43 5.79
CA PRO A 95 -1.17 -9.72 6.12
C PRO A 95 -1.66 -8.83 4.97
N SER A 96 -2.97 -8.57 4.96
CA SER A 96 -3.59 -7.63 4.01
C SER A 96 -3.33 -6.17 4.37
N TYR A 97 -3.52 -5.27 3.40
CA TYR A 97 -3.43 -3.82 3.60
C TYR A 97 -4.40 -3.32 4.69
N ILE A 98 -5.53 -4.01 4.91
CA ILE A 98 -6.48 -3.67 5.97
C ILE A 98 -5.84 -3.89 7.34
N HIS A 99 -5.18 -5.04 7.54
CA HIS A 99 -4.52 -5.35 8.80
C HIS A 99 -3.33 -4.43 9.06
N VAL A 100 -2.48 -4.24 8.05
CA VAL A 100 -1.31 -3.37 8.14
C VAL A 100 -1.73 -1.91 8.31
N GLY A 101 -2.76 -1.47 7.60
CA GLY A 101 -3.36 -0.14 7.77
C GLY A 101 -3.96 0.06 9.15
N GLY A 102 -4.55 -0.98 9.75
CA GLY A 102 -4.99 -0.97 11.14
C GLY A 102 -3.83 -0.74 12.12
N VAL A 103 -2.66 -1.33 11.87
CA VAL A 103 -1.45 -1.08 12.69
C VAL A 103 -0.92 0.34 12.50
N LEU A 104 -0.86 0.83 11.26
CA LEU A 104 -0.30 2.15 10.93
C LEU A 104 -1.28 3.30 11.20
N GLY A 105 -2.58 3.02 11.33
CA GLY A 105 -3.64 4.01 11.38
C GLY A 105 -4.00 4.62 10.02
N ASP A 106 -3.44 4.11 8.92
CA ASP A 106 -3.63 4.62 7.56
C ASP A 106 -3.43 3.49 6.51
N GLN A 107 -4.45 3.25 5.69
CA GLN A 107 -4.40 2.26 4.61
C GLN A 107 -3.52 2.71 3.43
N GLY A 108 -3.44 4.02 3.16
CA GLY A 108 -2.52 4.60 2.19
C GLY A 108 -1.07 4.33 2.57
N ALA A 109 -0.74 4.50 3.86
CA ALA A 109 0.57 4.15 4.40
C ALA A 109 0.86 2.65 4.28
N ALA A 110 -0.15 1.78 4.41
CA ALA A 110 0.02 0.34 4.19
C ALA A 110 0.41 0.04 2.74
N PHE A 111 -0.23 0.67 1.75
CA PHE A 111 0.17 0.52 0.35
C PHE A 111 1.58 1.05 0.08
N GLN A 112 1.96 2.18 0.69
CA GLN A 112 3.32 2.71 0.60
C GLN A 112 4.34 1.72 1.17
N LEU A 113 4.07 1.13 2.33
CA LEU A 113 4.91 0.12 2.94
C LEU A 113 5.02 -1.12 2.04
N PHE A 114 3.90 -1.59 1.48
CA PHE A 114 3.87 -2.73 0.57
C PHE A 114 4.78 -2.53 -0.63
N ALA A 115 4.66 -1.39 -1.30
CA ALA A 115 5.49 -1.03 -2.44
C ALA A 115 6.96 -0.86 -2.06
N LEU A 116 7.25 -0.18 -0.95
CA LEU A 116 8.61 0.01 -0.46
C LEU A 116 9.28 -1.35 -0.19
N GLY A 117 8.63 -2.24 0.56
CA GLY A 117 9.17 -3.56 0.87
C GLY A 117 9.36 -4.44 -0.36
N GLN A 118 8.48 -4.35 -1.36
CA GLN A 118 8.69 -5.02 -2.64
C GLN A 118 9.95 -4.52 -3.35
N VAL A 119 10.18 -3.20 -3.39
CA VAL A 119 11.36 -2.62 -4.02
C VAL A 119 12.65 -2.93 -3.25
N LEU A 120 12.58 -3.06 -1.92
CA LEU A 120 13.70 -3.42 -1.06
C LEU A 120 13.99 -4.93 -1.04
N GLY A 121 13.06 -5.74 -1.54
CA GLY A 121 13.17 -7.21 -1.64
C GLY A 121 12.71 -7.97 -0.39
N PHE A 122 11.90 -7.34 0.45
CA PHE A 122 11.38 -7.94 1.69
C PHE A 122 10.19 -8.87 1.45
N TRP A 123 9.40 -8.62 0.41
CA TRP A 123 8.22 -9.42 0.03
C TRP A 123 7.82 -9.10 -1.43
N LYS A 124 6.74 -9.71 -1.88
CA LYS A 124 5.99 -9.32 -3.09
C LYS A 124 4.59 -8.88 -2.70
N VAL A 125 4.05 -7.90 -3.41
CA VAL A 125 2.65 -7.50 -3.31
C VAL A 125 1.82 -8.46 -4.16
N ILE A 126 0.80 -9.03 -3.52
CA ILE A 126 -0.21 -9.90 -4.13
C ILE A 126 -1.48 -9.05 -4.29
N THR A 127 -2.00 -9.05 -5.50
CA THR A 127 -3.26 -8.38 -5.87
C THR A 127 -4.14 -9.37 -6.64
N PRO A 128 -5.44 -9.10 -6.84
CA PRO A 128 -6.28 -9.96 -7.69
C PRO A 128 -5.70 -10.19 -9.09
N ALA A 129 -5.05 -9.17 -9.67
CA ALA A 129 -4.39 -9.26 -10.96
C ALA A 129 -3.24 -10.27 -10.99
N THR A 130 -2.56 -10.51 -9.86
CA THR A 130 -1.52 -11.55 -9.76
C THR A 130 -2.07 -12.97 -9.96
N MET A 131 -3.38 -13.16 -9.78
CA MET A 131 -4.10 -14.40 -10.05
C MET A 131 -4.84 -14.40 -11.40
N GLY A 132 -4.71 -13.33 -12.20
CA GLY A 132 -5.43 -13.16 -13.45
C GLY A 132 -6.90 -12.76 -13.27
N ILE A 133 -7.30 -12.30 -12.09
CA ILE A 133 -8.66 -11.80 -11.82
C ILE A 133 -8.70 -10.32 -12.18
N ILE A 134 -9.73 -9.90 -12.92
CA ILE A 134 -9.90 -8.55 -13.46
C ILE A 134 -11.35 -8.07 -13.33
N GLY A 135 -11.60 -6.78 -13.54
CA GLY A 135 -12.95 -6.20 -13.53
C GLY A 135 -13.57 -6.16 -12.13
N SER A 136 -14.90 -6.19 -12.06
CA SER A 136 -15.66 -6.08 -10.81
C SER A 136 -15.27 -7.11 -9.75
N ASP A 137 -14.97 -8.34 -10.17
CA ASP A 137 -14.56 -9.42 -9.24
C ASP A 137 -13.20 -9.12 -8.60
N ALA A 138 -12.30 -8.46 -9.34
CA ALA A 138 -11.04 -7.99 -8.79
C ALA A 138 -11.26 -6.89 -7.75
N ASP A 139 -12.13 -5.94 -8.06
CA ASP A 139 -12.45 -4.82 -7.17
C ASP A 139 -13.08 -5.31 -5.86
N GLU A 140 -14.02 -6.27 -5.95
CA GLU A 140 -14.65 -6.90 -4.78
C GLU A 140 -13.63 -7.66 -3.92
N LEU A 141 -12.77 -8.48 -4.53
CA LEU A 141 -11.74 -9.20 -3.79
C LEU A 141 -10.76 -8.25 -3.12
N ALA A 142 -10.29 -7.23 -3.84
CA ALA A 142 -9.40 -6.24 -3.28
C ALA A 142 -10.04 -5.51 -2.09
N GLY A 143 -11.32 -5.13 -2.20
CA GLY A 143 -12.07 -4.48 -1.13
C GLY A 143 -12.24 -5.35 0.11
N ASN A 144 -12.30 -6.67 -0.08
CA ASN A 144 -12.35 -7.67 0.98
C ASN A 144 -10.95 -8.02 1.56
N GLY A 145 -9.90 -7.26 1.21
CA GLY A 145 -8.57 -7.44 1.77
C GLY A 145 -7.64 -8.35 0.96
N PHE A 146 -7.93 -8.63 -0.31
CA PHE A 146 -7.06 -9.48 -1.14
C PHE A 146 -5.76 -8.78 -1.60
N VAL A 147 -5.60 -7.48 -1.35
CA VAL A 147 -4.30 -6.83 -1.50
C VAL A 147 -3.45 -7.10 -0.27
N MET A 148 -2.43 -7.95 -0.42
CA MET A 148 -1.63 -8.49 0.68
C MET A 148 -0.16 -8.64 0.28
N ILE A 149 0.71 -8.97 1.22
CA ILE A 149 2.11 -9.32 0.93
C ILE A 149 2.30 -10.84 0.99
N ASP A 150 3.30 -11.37 0.29
CA ASP A 150 3.62 -12.81 0.30
C ASP A 150 4.38 -13.30 1.55
N GLY A 151 4.56 -12.41 2.53
CA GLY A 151 5.24 -12.68 3.79
C GLY A 151 6.64 -12.04 3.85
N PHE A 152 6.97 -11.50 5.02
CA PHE A 152 8.25 -10.85 5.26
C PHE A 152 9.44 -11.82 5.26
N LYS A 153 10.41 -11.53 4.40
CA LYS A 153 11.66 -12.29 4.24
C LYS A 153 12.81 -11.44 4.76
N LYS A 154 13.55 -12.01 5.71
CA LYS A 154 14.73 -11.40 6.34
C LYS A 154 15.93 -11.43 5.40
#